data_AF-Q09CI4-F1
#
_entry.id   AF-Q09CI4-F1
#
_cell.length_a   1.000
_cell.length_b   1.000
_cell.length_c   1.000
_cell.angle_alpha   90.00
_cell.angle_beta   90.00
_cell.angle_gamma   90.00
#
_symmetry.space_group_name_H-M   'P 1'
#
loop_
_entity.id
_entity.type
_entity.pdbx_description
1 polymer ?
#
loop_
_entity_poly.entity_id
_entity_poly.type
_entity_poly.pdbx_seq_one_letter_code
_entity_poly.pdbx_strand_id
1 'polypeptide(L)'
;METTRPQRGALLTGTAALLLLVPLCSYWETVFHRFGFRDDYSILREAREEPGKILKVCSSQGRILYGWLLEMSARMAGDIEGLCWMRLASVVCLGVLASAVFLLLIRAGWHLAPAALLAAFMPLTPSAQVLSSWAICWPHALALVLATAAFALADQGMRPGSGRLRQVGGWLGAGVLVAAATLTYQSNSLFYVVLVAATLVVRRADTFKGSVRWMVRHLCVVGAGLGAAFAVSQLTFAAHVFTASPRMRFETHWVSKAIWTVTNVLPDALALSALDGARGAAAVGYWLMVLGAVGVLSAGTVMEYRRVGPAGAGRWLLGMVALSGVAYSVSFLAAERWPTYRTIYALTGVWSVFIAASLVNIGSLLPERGRKAAIGLLAGVVLTGALVARWHSFELFAVPQGLELQLMEEGVRKAVLAKRPRIFVITATQDDSSAPRRYRDEFGSVSIDSEWVAKEVLKSLMKERFSGTADVSKLYQFAAGPKVPEPKSYDILIDMRRMRQARP
;
A
#
# COMPACT_ATOMS: atom_id res chain seq x y z
N MET A 1 -16.66 34.91 10.64
CA MET A 1 -17.51 34.25 11.66
C MET A 1 -16.62 33.39 12.53
N GLU A 2 -16.34 33.82 13.75
CA GLU A 2 -15.65 33.02 14.76
C GLU A 2 -16.58 31.89 15.21
N THR A 3 -16.28 30.65 14.80
CA THR A 3 -16.96 29.46 15.32
C THR A 3 -16.63 29.32 16.80
N THR A 4 -17.63 29.16 17.66
CA THR A 4 -17.42 28.94 19.09
C THR A 4 -16.63 27.63 19.32
N ARG A 5 -15.83 27.55 20.40
CA ARG A 5 -15.05 26.33 20.75
C ARG A 5 -15.82 25.01 20.63
N PRO A 6 -17.08 24.89 21.11
CA PRO A 6 -17.85 23.65 20.96
C PRO A 6 -18.19 23.32 19.49
N GLN A 7 -18.50 24.32 18.65
CA GLN A 7 -18.76 24.11 17.22
C GLN A 7 -17.52 23.61 16.47
N ARG A 8 -16.34 24.11 16.84
CA ARG A 8 -15.07 23.64 16.25
C ARG A 8 -14.78 22.19 16.65
N GLY A 9 -15.08 21.80 17.89
CA GLY A 9 -14.93 20.40 18.34
C GLY A 9 -15.80 19.44 17.52
N ALA A 10 -17.08 19.75 17.36
CA ALA A 10 -18.03 18.95 16.58
C ALA A 10 -17.65 18.83 15.10
N LEU A 11 -17.14 19.91 14.50
CA LEU A 11 -16.68 19.89 13.11
C LEU A 11 -15.47 18.96 12.92
N LEU A 12 -14.52 18.97 13.86
CA LEU A 12 -13.33 18.12 13.80
C LEU A 12 -13.69 16.64 13.96
N THR A 13 -14.54 16.30 14.92
CA THR A 13 -15.01 14.92 15.11
C THR A 13 -15.84 14.43 13.94
N GLY A 14 -16.76 15.25 13.43
CA GLY A 14 -17.55 14.94 12.24
C GLY A 14 -16.67 14.70 11.00
N THR A 15 -15.68 15.55 10.76
CA THR A 15 -14.75 15.39 9.62
C THR A 15 -13.91 14.12 9.78
N ALA A 16 -13.38 13.84 10.98
CA ALA A 16 -12.62 12.62 11.23
C ALA A 16 -13.48 11.36 11.03
N ALA A 17 -14.74 11.38 11.42
CA ALA A 17 -15.68 10.27 11.21
C ALA A 17 -15.99 10.07 9.71
N LEU A 18 -16.17 11.14 8.93
CA LEU A 18 -16.35 11.03 7.49
C LEU A 18 -15.11 10.45 6.80
N LEU A 19 -13.91 10.86 7.21
CA LEU A 19 -12.65 10.34 6.68
C LEU A 19 -12.46 8.84 6.94
N LEU A 20 -12.99 8.33 8.05
CA LEU A 20 -12.99 6.90 8.35
C LEU A 20 -13.78 6.10 7.31
N LEU A 21 -14.84 6.69 6.75
CA LEU A 21 -15.75 6.06 5.80
C LEU A 21 -15.29 6.17 4.34
N VAL A 22 -14.41 7.12 4.00
CA VAL A 22 -13.92 7.33 2.63
C VAL A 22 -13.41 6.04 1.94
N PRO A 23 -12.48 5.27 2.53
CA PRO A 23 -12.02 4.04 1.90
C PRO A 23 -13.11 2.96 1.84
N LEU A 24 -14.01 2.90 2.83
CA LEU A 24 -15.12 1.95 2.79
C LEU A 24 -16.04 2.22 1.60
N CYS A 25 -16.44 3.48 1.40
CA CYS A 25 -17.26 3.87 0.25
C CYS A 25 -16.54 3.65 -1.10
N SER A 26 -15.21 3.81 -1.13
CA SER A 26 -14.43 3.69 -2.36
C SER A 26 -14.18 2.23 -2.76
N TYR A 27 -14.05 1.33 -1.79
CA TYR A 27 -13.61 -0.06 -2.02
C TYR A 27 -14.67 -1.12 -1.71
N TRP A 28 -15.89 -0.75 -1.33
CA TRP A 28 -16.91 -1.71 -0.87
C TRP A 28 -17.15 -2.85 -1.87
N GLU A 29 -17.26 -2.53 -3.16
CA GLU A 29 -17.47 -3.53 -4.23
C GLU A 29 -16.31 -4.51 -4.31
N THR A 30 -15.07 -4.01 -4.24
CA THR A 30 -13.86 -4.84 -4.25
C THR A 30 -13.75 -5.70 -2.99
N VAL A 31 -14.04 -5.14 -1.81
CA VAL A 31 -13.92 -5.85 -0.54
C VAL A 31 -14.80 -7.10 -0.53
N PHE A 32 -16.07 -6.94 -0.90
CA PHE A 32 -17.08 -8.00 -0.84
C PHE A 32 -17.20 -8.82 -2.11
N HIS A 33 -16.42 -8.53 -3.16
CA HIS A 33 -16.33 -9.41 -4.31
C HIS A 33 -15.61 -10.71 -3.93
N ARG A 34 -16.12 -11.85 -4.42
CA ARG A 34 -15.54 -13.16 -4.17
C ARG A 34 -14.36 -13.41 -5.10
N PHE A 35 -13.15 -13.28 -4.57
CA PHE A 35 -11.91 -13.64 -5.25
C PHE A 35 -10.73 -13.75 -4.26
N GLY A 36 -9.69 -14.46 -4.67
CA GLY A 36 -8.35 -14.36 -4.11
C GLY A 36 -7.38 -13.87 -5.20
N PHE A 37 -6.22 -13.38 -4.79
CA PHE A 37 -5.19 -12.89 -5.70
C PHE A 37 -3.84 -13.57 -5.39
N ARG A 38 -3.29 -14.27 -6.39
CA ARG A 38 -1.99 -14.97 -6.33
C ARG A 38 -1.78 -15.81 -5.06
N ASP A 39 -0.97 -15.30 -4.13
CA ASP A 39 -0.58 -15.99 -2.90
C ASP A 39 -1.74 -16.21 -1.91
N ASP A 40 -2.87 -15.49 -2.06
CA ASP A 40 -4.05 -15.65 -1.19
C ASP A 40 -4.48 -17.13 -1.08
N TYR A 41 -4.46 -17.86 -2.21
CA TYR A 41 -4.87 -19.27 -2.27
C TYR A 41 -3.90 -20.19 -1.52
N SER A 42 -2.60 -20.04 -1.71
CA SER A 42 -1.59 -20.81 -0.97
C SER A 42 -1.64 -20.49 0.51
N ILE A 43 -1.81 -19.22 0.89
CA ILE A 43 -1.85 -18.78 2.28
C ILE A 43 -3.06 -19.36 3.02
N LEU A 44 -4.25 -19.38 2.39
CA LEU A 44 -5.43 -20.04 2.97
C LEU A 44 -5.18 -21.52 3.25
N ARG A 45 -4.52 -22.23 2.31
CA ARG A 45 -4.20 -23.64 2.50
C ARG A 45 -3.15 -23.85 3.58
N GLU A 46 -2.02 -23.16 3.49
CA GLU A 46 -0.89 -23.29 4.42
C GLU A 46 -1.29 -22.97 5.85
N ALA A 47 -2.14 -21.97 6.05
CA ALA A 47 -2.68 -21.63 7.36
C ALA A 47 -3.40 -22.81 8.03
N ARG A 48 -4.08 -23.66 7.25
CA ARG A 48 -4.84 -24.82 7.74
C ARG A 48 -4.02 -26.10 7.79
N GLU A 49 -3.24 -26.36 6.75
CA GLU A 49 -2.59 -27.66 6.51
C GLU A 49 -1.12 -27.69 6.94
N GLU A 50 -0.46 -26.53 6.99
CA GLU A 50 0.95 -26.40 7.39
C GLU A 50 1.14 -25.29 8.46
N PRO A 51 0.52 -25.42 9.65
CA PRO A 51 0.73 -24.50 10.77
C PRO A 51 2.19 -24.10 10.99
N GLY A 52 2.45 -22.79 11.10
CA GLY A 52 3.77 -22.19 11.33
C GLY A 52 4.56 -21.93 10.05
N LYS A 53 4.14 -22.46 8.89
CA LYS A 53 4.87 -22.26 7.63
C LYS A 53 4.86 -20.79 7.18
N ILE A 54 3.71 -20.14 7.24
CA ILE A 54 3.55 -18.73 6.85
C ILE A 54 4.42 -17.85 7.74
N LEU A 55 4.35 -18.05 9.06
CA LEU A 55 5.23 -17.39 10.01
C LEU A 55 6.71 -17.62 9.66
N LYS A 56 7.13 -18.87 9.44
CA LYS A 56 8.53 -19.20 9.14
C LYS A 56 9.02 -18.53 7.86
N VAL A 57 8.24 -18.58 6.78
CA VAL A 57 8.59 -17.97 5.49
C VAL A 57 8.66 -16.45 5.60
N CYS A 58 7.69 -15.80 6.24
CA CYS A 58 7.71 -14.34 6.40
C CYS A 58 8.83 -13.88 7.33
N SER A 59 9.06 -14.59 8.43
CA SER A 59 10.15 -14.32 9.37
C SER A 59 11.53 -14.48 8.73
N SER A 60 11.70 -15.41 7.77
CA SER A 60 12.94 -15.52 6.98
C SER A 60 13.30 -14.24 6.22
N GLN A 61 12.33 -13.34 6.01
CA GLN A 61 12.48 -12.06 5.34
C GLN A 61 12.43 -10.87 6.32
N GLY A 62 12.55 -11.13 7.63
CA GLY A 62 12.49 -10.11 8.69
C GLY A 62 11.08 -9.58 8.98
N ARG A 63 10.04 -10.29 8.54
CA ARG A 63 8.63 -9.88 8.68
C ARG A 63 7.87 -10.76 9.68
N ILE A 64 8.36 -10.82 10.91
CA ILE A 64 7.88 -11.75 11.94
C ILE A 64 6.42 -11.45 12.33
N LEU A 65 6.10 -10.19 12.61
CA LEU A 65 4.75 -9.81 13.01
C LEU A 65 3.76 -9.96 11.85
N TYR A 66 4.20 -9.70 10.61
CA TYR A 66 3.37 -9.95 9.43
C TYR A 66 3.06 -11.43 9.26
N GLY A 67 4.06 -12.31 9.36
CA GLY A 67 3.84 -13.75 9.25
C GLY A 67 2.84 -14.27 10.28
N TRP A 68 2.96 -13.81 11.53
CA TRP A 68 2.04 -14.17 12.61
C TRP A 68 0.61 -13.67 12.35
N LEU A 69 0.46 -12.38 12.03
CA LEU A 69 -0.85 -11.77 11.74
C LEU A 69 -1.51 -12.42 10.52
N LEU A 70 -0.74 -12.66 9.46
CA LEU A 70 -1.23 -13.25 8.22
C LEU A 70 -1.69 -14.69 8.45
N GLU A 71 -0.91 -15.49 9.18
CA GLU A 71 -1.28 -16.87 9.48
C GLU A 71 -2.58 -16.95 10.30
N MET A 72 -2.69 -16.14 11.37
CA MET A 72 -3.90 -16.11 12.20
C MET A 72 -5.13 -15.65 11.41
N SER A 73 -5.00 -14.56 10.66
CA SER A 73 -6.11 -14.02 9.87
C SER A 73 -6.53 -14.96 8.74
N ALA A 74 -5.59 -15.63 8.07
CA ALA A 74 -5.90 -16.62 7.04
C ALA A 74 -6.60 -17.87 7.62
N ARG A 75 -6.22 -18.32 8.84
CA ARG A 75 -6.95 -19.37 9.56
C ARG A 75 -8.39 -18.95 9.86
N MET A 76 -8.58 -17.71 10.30
CA MET A 76 -9.91 -17.16 10.61
C MET A 76 -10.75 -16.95 9.36
N ALA A 77 -10.15 -16.54 8.24
CA ALA A 77 -10.83 -16.42 6.95
C ALA A 77 -11.35 -17.78 6.49
N GLY A 78 -10.56 -18.84 6.64
CA GLY A 78 -11.03 -20.22 6.49
C GLY A 78 -11.22 -20.67 5.04
N ASP A 79 -11.63 -19.81 4.12
CA ASP A 79 -11.84 -20.09 2.68
C ASP A 79 -11.74 -18.81 1.83
N ILE A 80 -12.13 -18.91 0.55
CA ILE A 80 -12.06 -17.80 -0.41
C ILE A 80 -13.07 -16.69 -0.07
N GLU A 81 -14.24 -17.04 0.46
CA GLU A 81 -15.25 -16.06 0.89
C GLU A 81 -14.71 -15.22 2.06
N GLY A 82 -14.02 -15.88 3.01
CA GLY A 82 -13.46 -15.22 4.17
C GLY A 82 -12.37 -14.18 3.87
N LEU A 83 -11.78 -14.17 2.67
CA LEU A 83 -10.80 -13.16 2.26
C LEU A 83 -11.38 -11.73 2.27
N CYS A 84 -12.70 -11.58 2.15
CA CYS A 84 -13.36 -10.29 2.25
C CYS A 84 -13.10 -9.61 3.61
N TRP A 85 -12.99 -10.37 4.70
CA TRP A 85 -12.74 -9.84 6.04
C TRP A 85 -11.32 -9.29 6.20
N MET A 86 -10.34 -9.90 5.54
CA MET A 86 -8.97 -9.40 5.49
C MET A 86 -8.90 -8.10 4.67
N ARG A 87 -9.58 -8.04 3.51
CA ARG A 87 -9.73 -6.80 2.73
C ARG A 87 -10.42 -5.70 3.54
N LEU A 88 -11.50 -6.03 4.25
CA LEU A 88 -12.20 -5.10 5.14
C LEU A 88 -11.28 -4.57 6.25
N ALA A 89 -10.47 -5.42 6.89
CA ALA A 89 -9.49 -5.00 7.89
C ALA A 89 -8.50 -3.98 7.32
N SER A 90 -8.07 -4.16 6.06
CA SER A 90 -7.22 -3.20 5.34
C SER A 90 -7.93 -1.84 5.20
N VAL A 91 -9.17 -1.86 4.74
CA VAL A 91 -10.00 -0.67 4.52
C VAL A 91 -10.27 0.08 5.82
N VAL A 92 -10.54 -0.63 6.91
CA VAL A 92 -10.69 -0.04 8.25
C VAL A 92 -9.39 0.63 8.71
N CYS A 93 -8.24 -0.05 8.54
CA CYS A 93 -6.94 0.53 8.87
C CYS A 93 -6.65 1.79 8.03
N LEU A 94 -6.99 1.80 6.75
CA LEU A 94 -6.86 2.96 5.87
C LEU A 94 -7.78 4.12 6.29
N GLY A 95 -8.98 3.83 6.79
CA GLY A 95 -9.88 4.84 7.34
C GLY A 95 -9.32 5.45 8.63
N VAL A 96 -8.83 4.61 9.55
CA VAL A 96 -8.15 5.05 10.78
C VAL A 96 -6.93 5.91 10.45
N LEU A 97 -6.15 5.51 9.44
CA LEU A 97 -5.03 6.27 8.93
C LEU A 97 -5.47 7.67 8.47
N ALA A 98 -6.50 7.78 7.64
CA ALA A 98 -7.01 9.06 7.14
C ALA A 98 -7.47 9.97 8.31
N SER A 99 -8.26 9.46 9.24
CA SER A 99 -8.71 10.22 10.41
C SER A 99 -7.54 10.67 11.29
N ALA A 100 -6.57 9.79 11.55
CA ALA A 100 -5.41 10.10 12.37
C ALA A 100 -4.50 11.14 11.71
N VAL A 101 -4.22 10.99 10.40
CA VAL A 101 -3.47 11.97 9.60
C VAL A 101 -4.16 13.33 9.68
N PHE A 102 -5.48 13.41 9.44
CA PHE A 102 -6.23 14.66 9.55
C PHE A 102 -6.05 15.33 10.91
N LEU A 103 -6.28 14.62 12.00
CA LEU A 103 -6.15 15.17 13.35
C LEU A 103 -4.72 15.65 13.65
N LEU A 104 -3.71 14.92 13.17
CA LEU A 104 -2.31 15.32 13.30
C LEU A 104 -1.95 16.55 12.45
N LEU A 105 -2.49 16.67 11.25
CA LEU A 105 -2.33 17.85 10.40
C LEU A 105 -2.95 19.10 11.05
N ILE A 106 -4.17 18.99 11.56
CA ILE A 106 -4.84 20.08 12.30
C ILE A 106 -4.01 20.47 13.52
N ARG A 107 -3.50 19.48 14.26
CA ARG A 107 -2.63 19.71 15.42
C ARG A 107 -1.29 20.36 15.04
N ALA A 108 -0.75 20.05 13.87
CA ALA A 108 0.48 20.65 13.35
C ALA A 108 0.27 22.10 12.86
N GLY A 109 -0.98 22.54 12.67
CA GLY A 109 -1.30 23.90 12.26
C GLY A 109 -1.82 24.03 10.82
N TRP A 110 -2.15 22.92 10.15
CA TRP A 110 -2.80 22.98 8.84
C TRP A 110 -4.21 23.57 8.94
N HIS A 111 -4.63 24.25 7.88
CA HIS A 111 -6.02 24.65 7.72
C HIS A 111 -6.93 23.43 7.49
N LEU A 112 -8.19 23.54 7.95
CA LEU A 112 -9.16 22.45 7.94
C LEU A 112 -9.31 21.76 6.58
N ALA A 113 -9.61 22.53 5.53
CA ALA A 113 -9.91 21.96 4.21
C ALA A 113 -8.70 21.26 3.57
N PRO A 114 -7.51 21.87 3.45
CA PRO A 114 -6.33 21.17 2.94
C PRO A 114 -5.95 19.94 3.77
N ALA A 115 -6.09 20.00 5.11
CA ALA A 115 -5.84 18.86 5.97
C ALA A 115 -6.80 17.71 5.69
N ALA A 116 -8.10 17.99 5.59
CA ALA A 116 -9.12 16.99 5.31
C ALA A 116 -8.94 16.37 3.92
N LEU A 117 -8.66 17.19 2.90
CA LEU A 117 -8.47 16.73 1.52
C LEU A 117 -7.20 15.90 1.37
N LEU A 118 -6.07 16.33 1.96
CA LEU A 118 -4.84 15.54 1.94
C LEU A 118 -5.01 14.21 2.68
N ALA A 119 -5.68 14.22 3.84
CA ALA A 119 -5.98 13.02 4.59
C ALA A 119 -6.92 12.07 3.84
N ALA A 120 -7.94 12.60 3.15
CA ALA A 120 -8.83 11.83 2.29
C ALA A 120 -8.11 11.23 1.08
N PHE A 121 -7.08 11.91 0.57
CA PHE A 121 -6.31 11.43 -0.58
C PHE A 121 -5.44 10.21 -0.26
N MET A 122 -4.83 10.14 0.94
CA MET A 122 -3.93 9.05 1.33
C MET A 122 -4.50 7.65 1.05
N PRO A 123 -5.72 7.31 1.53
CA PRO A 123 -6.31 6.00 1.28
C PRO A 123 -6.81 5.78 -0.16
N LEU A 124 -6.65 6.75 -1.07
CA LEU A 124 -7.08 6.68 -2.47
C LEU A 124 -5.90 6.50 -3.44
N THR A 125 -4.67 6.53 -2.93
CA THR A 125 -3.46 6.29 -3.73
C THR A 125 -3.45 4.86 -4.31
N PRO A 126 -2.74 4.62 -5.44
CA PRO A 126 -2.56 3.27 -5.98
C PRO A 126 -2.00 2.28 -4.95
N SER A 127 -1.09 2.72 -4.07
CA SER A 127 -0.61 1.90 -2.94
C SER A 127 -1.75 1.45 -2.03
N ALA A 128 -2.67 2.34 -1.68
CA ALA A 128 -3.85 2.01 -0.88
C ALA A 128 -4.81 1.06 -1.62
N GLN A 129 -4.96 1.24 -2.93
CA GLN A 129 -5.79 0.37 -3.79
C GLN A 129 -5.28 -1.07 -3.73
N VAL A 130 -3.95 -1.30 -3.89
CA VAL A 130 -3.36 -2.64 -3.75
C VAL A 130 -3.61 -3.23 -2.36
N LEU A 131 -3.39 -2.43 -1.30
CA LEU A 131 -3.62 -2.86 0.08
C LEU A 131 -5.09 -3.25 0.35
N SER A 132 -6.05 -2.55 -0.26
CA SER A 132 -7.48 -2.84 -0.12
C SER A 132 -7.96 -4.04 -0.94
N SER A 133 -7.26 -4.35 -2.04
CA SER A 133 -7.69 -5.37 -3.02
C SER A 133 -7.04 -6.73 -2.79
N TRP A 134 -5.80 -6.76 -2.30
CA TRP A 134 -5.04 -7.99 -2.06
C TRP A 134 -5.13 -8.39 -0.59
N ALA A 135 -5.83 -9.48 -0.27
CA ALA A 135 -6.20 -9.82 1.09
C ALA A 135 -4.99 -10.01 2.03
N ILE A 136 -3.90 -10.65 1.57
CA ILE A 136 -2.68 -10.79 2.38
C ILE A 136 -2.04 -9.44 2.79
N CYS A 137 -2.35 -8.35 2.10
CA CYS A 137 -1.74 -7.04 2.36
C CYS A 137 -2.37 -6.31 3.56
N TRP A 138 -3.42 -6.83 4.21
CA TRP A 138 -4.05 -6.14 5.34
C TRP A 138 -3.10 -5.75 6.49
N PRO A 139 -2.10 -6.57 6.89
CA PRO A 139 -1.19 -6.14 7.94
C PRO A 139 -0.27 -5.01 7.46
N HIS A 140 -0.07 -4.83 6.16
CA HIS A 140 0.64 -3.67 5.62
C HIS A 140 -0.10 -2.37 5.92
N ALA A 141 -1.44 -2.38 5.91
CA ALA A 141 -2.25 -1.23 6.29
C ALA A 141 -2.14 -0.93 7.79
N LEU A 142 -2.09 -1.98 8.63
CA LEU A 142 -1.82 -1.84 10.07
C LEU A 142 -0.45 -1.18 10.32
N ALA A 143 0.59 -1.54 9.56
CA ALA A 143 1.91 -0.91 9.67
C ALA A 143 1.87 0.61 9.46
N LEU A 144 0.99 1.12 8.60
CA LEU A 144 0.80 2.57 8.38
C LEU A 144 0.17 3.24 9.61
N VAL A 145 -0.80 2.57 10.25
CA VAL A 145 -1.42 3.05 11.49
C VAL A 145 -0.39 3.08 12.63
N LEU A 146 0.43 2.03 12.77
CA LEU A 146 1.51 1.97 13.76
C LEU A 146 2.55 3.07 13.53
N ALA A 147 2.96 3.31 12.27
CA ALA A 147 3.88 4.40 11.92
C ALA A 147 3.30 5.79 12.24
N THR A 148 2.00 5.98 12.01
CA THR A 148 1.27 7.22 12.32
C THR A 148 1.18 7.44 13.82
N ALA A 149 0.86 6.39 14.59
CA ALA A 149 0.85 6.43 16.05
C ALA A 149 2.25 6.70 16.62
N ALA A 150 3.29 6.12 16.03
CA ALA A 150 4.68 6.38 16.41
C ALA A 150 5.05 7.86 16.22
N PHE A 151 4.65 8.48 15.10
CA PHE A 151 4.85 9.92 14.91
C PHE A 151 4.12 10.73 15.98
N ALA A 152 2.86 10.37 16.27
CA ALA A 152 2.06 11.07 17.28
C ALA A 152 2.70 11.03 18.68
N LEU A 153 3.30 9.91 19.08
CA LEU A 153 4.02 9.76 20.36
C LEU A 153 5.33 10.56 20.37
N ALA A 154 6.13 10.44 19.31
CA ALA A 154 7.40 11.16 19.20
C ALA A 154 7.19 12.68 19.20
N ASP A 155 6.23 13.18 18.41
CA ASP A 155 5.92 14.61 18.36
C ASP A 155 5.42 15.13 19.72
N GLN A 156 4.65 14.33 20.47
CA GLN A 156 4.27 14.70 21.83
C GLN A 156 5.46 14.82 22.78
N GLY A 157 6.40 13.89 22.70
CA GLY A 157 7.62 13.90 23.52
C GLY A 157 8.63 14.99 23.13
N MET A 158 8.51 15.57 21.93
CA MET A 158 9.38 16.65 21.45
C MET A 158 8.81 18.07 21.69
N ARG A 159 7.62 18.19 22.29
CA ARG A 159 6.99 19.51 22.54
C ARG A 159 7.71 20.29 23.64
N PRO A 160 7.87 21.61 23.49
CA PRO A 160 8.33 22.46 24.57
C PRO A 160 7.47 22.29 25.82
N GLY A 161 8.09 22.19 27.00
CA GLY A 161 7.40 22.00 28.27
C GLY A 161 6.96 20.56 28.56
N SER A 162 7.26 19.57 27.70
CA SER A 162 7.07 18.17 28.06
C SER A 162 8.03 17.77 29.19
N GLY A 163 7.51 17.28 30.31
CA GLY A 163 8.34 16.71 31.37
C GLY A 163 9.22 15.56 30.87
N ARG A 164 10.39 15.35 31.49
CA ARG A 164 11.39 14.35 31.07
C ARG A 164 10.81 12.95 30.88
N LEU A 165 9.92 12.52 31.77
CA LEU A 165 9.26 11.21 31.69
C LEU A 165 8.40 11.08 30.42
N ARG A 166 7.62 12.11 30.07
CA ARG A 166 6.78 12.12 28.86
C ARG A 166 7.63 12.16 27.59
N GLN A 167 8.75 12.87 27.62
CA GLN A 167 9.70 12.90 26.51
C GLN A 167 10.30 11.52 26.25
N VAL A 168 10.90 10.91 27.28
CA VAL A 168 11.53 9.58 27.17
C VAL A 168 10.48 8.52 26.80
N GLY A 169 9.33 8.51 27.47
CA GLY A 169 8.24 7.58 27.16
C GLY A 169 7.71 7.74 25.74
N GLY A 170 7.57 8.97 25.25
CA GLY A 170 7.15 9.25 23.88
C GLY A 170 8.14 8.74 22.83
N TRP A 171 9.45 8.89 23.08
CA TRP A 171 10.49 8.40 22.17
C TRP A 171 10.62 6.88 22.18
N LEU A 172 10.62 6.27 23.36
CA LEU A 172 10.67 4.80 23.48
C LEU A 172 9.44 4.15 22.87
N GLY A 173 8.24 4.66 23.19
CA GLY A 173 6.99 4.17 22.61
C GLY A 173 6.96 4.33 21.09
N ALA A 174 7.43 5.46 20.56
CA ALA A 174 7.54 5.65 19.12
C ALA A 174 8.54 4.68 18.47
N GLY A 175 9.70 4.45 19.09
CA GLY A 175 10.70 3.49 18.60
C GLY A 175 10.14 2.07 18.55
N VAL A 176 9.42 1.63 19.59
CA VAL A 176 8.74 0.33 19.63
C VAL A 176 7.69 0.21 18.53
N LEU A 177 6.87 1.23 18.32
CA LEU A 177 5.85 1.21 17.27
C LEU A 177 6.47 1.22 15.86
N VAL A 178 7.56 1.94 15.62
CA VAL A 178 8.31 1.85 14.35
C VAL A 178 8.90 0.45 14.16
N ALA A 179 9.46 -0.14 15.22
CA ALA A 179 10.00 -1.49 15.16
C ALA A 179 8.90 -2.51 14.84
N ALA A 180 7.74 -2.41 15.50
CA ALA A 180 6.58 -3.24 15.22
C ALA A 180 6.09 -3.08 13.78
N ALA A 181 5.90 -1.83 13.32
CA ALA A 181 5.52 -1.54 11.94
C ALA A 181 6.53 -2.14 10.94
N THR A 182 7.83 -2.11 11.25
CA THR A 182 8.90 -2.64 10.40
C THR A 182 8.90 -4.16 10.36
N LEU A 183 8.69 -4.82 11.51
CA LEU A 183 8.52 -6.28 11.61
C LEU A 183 7.22 -6.77 10.96
N THR A 184 6.29 -5.86 10.68
CA THR A 184 5.14 -6.13 9.80
C THR A 184 5.53 -5.88 8.34
N TYR A 185 5.74 -4.64 7.93
CA TYR A 185 6.12 -4.30 6.57
C TYR A 185 7.06 -3.09 6.52
N GLN A 186 8.31 -3.35 6.17
CA GLN A 186 9.41 -2.40 6.30
C GLN A 186 9.19 -1.09 5.53
N SER A 187 8.69 -1.15 4.28
CA SER A 187 8.47 0.07 3.49
C SER A 187 7.33 0.94 4.03
N ASN A 188 6.33 0.33 4.68
CA ASN A 188 5.17 1.07 5.23
C ASN A 188 5.47 1.68 6.60
N SER A 189 6.43 1.16 7.37
CA SER A 189 6.85 1.81 8.61
C SER A 189 7.41 3.22 8.37
N LEU A 190 7.95 3.47 7.17
CA LEU A 190 8.46 4.75 6.74
C LEU A 190 7.36 5.79 6.48
N PHE A 191 6.07 5.43 6.51
CA PHE A 191 4.97 6.39 6.42
C PHE A 191 5.04 7.46 7.54
N TYR A 192 5.74 7.17 8.64
CA TYR A 192 6.13 8.14 9.66
C TYR A 192 6.67 9.45 9.04
N VAL A 193 7.53 9.38 8.02
CA VAL A 193 8.17 10.57 7.45
C VAL A 193 7.23 11.43 6.61
N VAL A 194 6.06 10.89 6.21
CA VAL A 194 4.99 11.69 5.58
C VAL A 194 4.50 12.76 6.55
N LEU A 195 4.34 12.42 7.82
CA LEU A 195 3.91 13.35 8.86
C LEU A 195 5.02 14.31 9.29
N VAL A 196 6.28 13.87 9.19
CA VAL A 196 7.44 14.76 9.30
C VAL A 196 7.42 15.81 8.19
N ALA A 197 7.21 15.40 6.94
CA ALA A 197 7.07 16.32 5.80
C ALA A 197 5.89 17.29 6.02
N ALA A 198 4.75 16.76 6.46
CA ALA A 198 3.56 17.58 6.64
C ALA A 198 3.69 18.61 7.75
N THR A 199 4.42 18.28 8.82
CA THR A 199 4.70 19.25 9.88
C THR A 199 5.77 20.25 9.43
N LEU A 200 6.78 19.82 8.67
CA LEU A 200 7.84 20.70 8.17
C LEU A 200 7.29 21.88 7.34
N VAL A 201 6.31 21.65 6.46
CA VAL A 201 5.77 22.69 5.57
C VAL A 201 4.96 23.79 6.29
N VAL A 202 4.49 23.52 7.50
CA VAL A 202 3.77 24.52 8.33
C VAL A 202 4.66 25.19 9.37
N ARG A 203 5.85 24.63 9.68
CA ARG A 203 6.84 25.23 10.59
C ARG A 203 7.62 26.39 9.97
N ARG A 204 6.95 27.37 9.37
CA ARG A 204 7.60 28.47 8.62
C ARG A 204 8.37 29.44 9.51
N ALA A 205 7.85 29.70 10.71
CA ALA A 205 8.46 30.61 11.68
C ALA A 205 9.78 30.09 12.28
N ASP A 206 10.06 28.78 12.15
CA ASP A 206 11.31 28.21 12.63
C ASP A 206 12.50 28.68 11.81
N THR A 207 13.66 28.73 12.44
CA THR A 207 14.94 28.87 11.72
C THR A 207 15.24 27.60 10.91
N PHE A 208 16.04 27.73 9.85
CA PHE A 208 16.49 26.59 9.05
C PHE A 208 17.18 25.54 9.92
N LYS A 209 18.15 25.96 10.77
CA LYS A 209 18.85 25.07 11.71
C LYS A 209 17.89 24.40 12.70
N GLY A 210 16.87 25.12 13.19
CA GLY A 210 15.84 24.57 14.06
C GLY A 210 15.03 23.47 13.39
N SER A 211 14.61 23.70 12.14
CA SER A 211 13.88 22.73 11.33
C SER A 211 14.71 21.47 11.06
N VAL A 212 16.00 21.63 10.71
CA VAL A 212 16.93 20.51 10.51
C VAL A 212 17.09 19.70 11.78
N ARG A 213 17.34 20.36 12.93
CA ARG A 213 17.49 19.67 14.22
C ARG A 213 16.23 18.89 14.60
N TRP A 214 15.05 19.48 14.39
CA TRP A 214 13.78 18.81 14.65
C TRP A 214 13.60 17.59 13.73
N MET A 215 13.86 17.74 12.43
CA MET A 215 13.81 16.63 11.47
C MET A 215 14.78 15.50 11.86
N VAL A 216 16.03 15.82 12.20
CA VAL A 216 17.03 14.83 12.64
C VAL A 216 16.55 14.06 13.86
N ARG A 217 15.94 14.70 14.86
CA ARG A 217 15.39 13.99 16.04
C ARG A 217 14.34 12.96 15.65
N HIS A 218 13.43 13.31 14.75
CA HIS A 218 12.44 12.37 14.22
C HIS A 218 13.09 11.23 13.44
N LEU A 219 14.09 11.53 12.60
CA LEU A 219 14.83 10.52 11.86
C LEU A 219 15.64 9.59 12.79
N CYS A 220 16.15 10.08 13.92
CA CYS A 220 16.77 9.22 14.94
C CYS A 220 15.77 8.24 15.55
N VAL A 221 14.52 8.63 15.80
CA VAL A 221 13.48 7.71 16.29
C VAL A 221 13.18 6.63 15.25
N VAL A 222 13.04 7.02 13.97
CA VAL A 222 12.83 6.08 12.87
C VAL A 222 14.01 5.12 12.74
N GLY A 223 15.24 5.64 12.73
CA GLY A 223 16.47 4.86 12.67
C GLY A 223 16.63 3.89 13.83
N ALA A 224 16.31 4.32 15.06
CA ALA A 224 16.34 3.45 16.23
C ALA A 224 15.30 2.31 16.14
N GLY A 225 14.08 2.60 15.67
CA GLY A 225 13.04 1.58 15.46
C GLY A 225 13.40 0.58 14.36
N LEU A 226 13.93 1.05 13.23
CA LEU A 226 14.45 0.19 12.16
C LEU A 226 15.61 -0.68 12.66
N GLY A 227 16.55 -0.10 13.40
CA GLY A 227 17.67 -0.81 14.00
C GLY A 227 17.23 -1.87 15.00
N ALA A 228 16.21 -1.58 15.83
CA ALA A 228 15.63 -2.54 16.75
C ALA A 228 14.95 -3.71 16.02
N ALA A 229 14.15 -3.45 14.98
CA ALA A 229 13.54 -4.50 14.16
C ALA A 229 14.58 -5.37 13.44
N PHE A 230 15.65 -4.74 12.94
CA PHE A 230 16.77 -5.45 12.35
C PHE A 230 17.48 -6.35 13.38
N ALA A 231 17.76 -5.82 14.58
CA ALA A 231 18.37 -6.58 15.66
C ALA A 231 17.51 -7.77 16.08
N VAL A 232 16.19 -7.59 16.23
CA VAL A 232 15.26 -8.69 16.50
C VAL A 232 15.35 -9.76 15.41
N SER A 233 15.33 -9.38 14.14
CA SER A 233 15.44 -10.33 13.02
C SER A 233 16.77 -11.10 13.07
N GLN A 234 17.89 -10.40 13.24
CA GLN A 234 19.22 -11.01 13.33
C GLN A 234 19.35 -11.95 14.54
N LEU A 235 18.82 -11.56 15.70
CA LEU A 235 18.81 -12.42 16.89
C LEU A 235 18.02 -13.70 16.63
N THR A 236 16.87 -13.63 15.95
CA THR A 236 16.09 -14.84 15.61
C THR A 236 16.82 -15.74 14.61
N PHE A 237 17.65 -15.18 13.73
CA PHE A 237 18.49 -15.98 12.81
C PHE A 237 19.68 -16.61 13.53
N ALA A 238 20.37 -15.84 14.37
CA ALA A 238 21.50 -16.31 15.17
C ALA A 238 21.10 -17.39 16.17
N ALA A 239 19.90 -17.27 16.75
CA ALA A 239 19.32 -18.28 17.63
C ALA A 239 18.70 -19.48 16.87
N HIS A 240 18.84 -19.54 15.54
CA HIS A 240 18.27 -20.58 14.67
C HIS A 240 16.75 -20.77 14.79
N VAL A 241 16.02 -19.77 15.28
CA VAL A 241 14.55 -19.77 15.31
C VAL A 241 14.01 -19.70 13.88
N PHE A 242 14.64 -18.87 13.03
CA PHE A 242 14.33 -18.77 11.61
C PHE A 242 15.60 -18.80 10.77
N THR A 243 15.48 -19.21 9.51
CA THR A 243 16.59 -19.19 8.54
C THR A 243 16.46 -17.94 7.68
N ALA A 244 17.54 -17.19 7.50
CA ALA A 244 17.53 -16.00 6.64
C ALA A 244 17.27 -16.36 5.17
N SER A 245 16.40 -15.61 4.51
CA SER A 245 16.08 -15.82 3.10
C SER A 245 17.23 -15.35 2.19
N PRO A 246 17.56 -16.09 1.12
CA PRO A 246 18.50 -15.63 0.08
C PRO A 246 18.04 -14.34 -0.63
N ARG A 247 16.77 -13.96 -0.49
CA ARG A 247 16.24 -12.69 -1.03
C ARG A 247 16.68 -11.46 -0.24
N MET A 248 17.13 -11.62 1.01
CA MET A 248 17.67 -10.53 1.81
C MET A 248 19.08 -10.16 1.36
N ARG A 249 19.19 -9.42 0.26
CA ARG A 249 20.46 -8.92 -0.28
C ARG A 249 20.45 -7.41 -0.39
N PHE A 250 21.59 -6.81 -0.07
CA PHE A 250 21.82 -5.39 -0.29
C PHE A 250 22.18 -5.12 -1.75
N GLU A 251 21.77 -3.96 -2.27
CA GLU A 251 22.21 -3.44 -3.55
C GLU A 251 23.72 -3.15 -3.50
N THR A 252 24.41 -3.42 -4.61
CA THR A 252 25.85 -3.18 -4.76
C THR A 252 26.13 -2.13 -5.83
N HIS A 253 25.18 -1.87 -6.73
CA HIS A 253 25.29 -0.95 -7.85
C HIS A 253 24.47 0.33 -7.60
N TRP A 254 24.94 1.14 -6.64
CA TRP A 254 24.23 2.33 -6.15
C TRP A 254 23.88 3.37 -7.22
N VAL A 255 24.80 3.66 -8.15
CA VAL A 255 24.57 4.68 -9.20
C VAL A 255 23.47 4.24 -10.15
N SER A 256 23.52 2.99 -10.63
CA SER A 256 22.48 2.48 -11.53
C SER A 256 21.13 2.33 -10.82
N LYS A 257 21.13 1.98 -9.54
CA LYS A 257 19.92 1.98 -8.71
C LYS A 257 19.34 3.39 -8.56
N ALA A 258 20.18 4.41 -8.32
CA ALA A 258 19.73 5.81 -8.23
C ALA A 258 19.08 6.29 -9.52
N ILE A 259 19.72 6.04 -10.67
CA ILE A 259 19.13 6.35 -11.99
C ILE A 259 17.79 5.62 -12.14
N TRP A 260 17.76 4.32 -11.88
CA TRP A 260 16.55 3.51 -11.96
C TRP A 260 15.42 4.02 -11.05
N THR A 261 15.73 4.47 -9.84
CA THR A 261 14.77 5.07 -8.91
C THR A 261 14.19 6.36 -9.49
N VAL A 262 15.04 7.24 -10.04
CA VAL A 262 14.57 8.49 -10.65
C VAL A 262 13.73 8.24 -11.90
N THR A 263 14.04 7.21 -12.69
CA THR A 263 13.33 6.96 -13.96
C THR A 263 12.11 6.04 -13.84
N ASN A 264 12.04 5.18 -12.82
CA ASN A 264 10.98 4.16 -12.69
C ASN A 264 10.15 4.26 -11.41
N VAL A 265 10.69 4.83 -10.33
CA VAL A 265 9.99 4.90 -9.02
C VAL A 265 9.40 6.29 -8.80
N LEU A 266 10.21 7.32 -9.00
CA LEU A 266 9.80 8.71 -8.77
C LEU A 266 8.61 9.14 -9.65
N PRO A 267 8.55 8.77 -10.96
CA PRO A 267 7.40 9.08 -11.79
C PRO A 267 6.11 8.46 -11.25
N ASP A 268 6.15 7.21 -10.76
CA ASP A 268 4.99 6.53 -10.15
C ASP A 268 4.50 7.25 -8.89
N ALA A 269 5.42 7.79 -8.08
CA ALA A 269 5.06 8.58 -6.90
C ALA A 269 4.45 9.95 -7.27
N LEU A 270 4.91 10.57 -8.36
CA LEU A 270 4.45 11.87 -8.84
C LEU A 270 3.15 11.78 -9.67
N ALA A 271 2.84 10.63 -10.23
CA ALA A 271 1.60 10.39 -10.98
C ALA A 271 0.33 10.41 -10.10
N LEU A 272 0.50 10.44 -8.77
CA LEU A 272 -0.56 10.52 -7.76
C LEU A 272 -1.55 9.35 -7.85
N SER A 273 -2.64 9.51 -8.60
CA SER A 273 -3.68 8.49 -8.80
C SER A 273 -3.62 7.83 -10.17
N ALA A 274 -2.81 8.35 -11.11
CA ALA A 274 -2.70 7.80 -12.44
C ALA A 274 -1.75 6.59 -12.47
N LEU A 275 -2.18 5.54 -13.16
CA LEU A 275 -1.34 4.38 -13.47
C LEU A 275 -0.72 4.54 -14.87
N ASP A 276 0.52 4.09 -15.02
CA ASP A 276 1.11 3.93 -16.35
C ASP A 276 0.50 2.72 -17.08
N GLY A 277 0.51 2.75 -18.40
CA GLY A 277 -0.13 1.74 -19.25
C GLY A 277 0.88 0.72 -19.79
N ALA A 278 0.67 -0.58 -19.56
CA ALA A 278 1.54 -1.63 -20.09
C ALA A 278 1.47 -1.86 -21.62
N ARG A 279 0.67 -1.09 -22.39
CA ARG A 279 0.54 -1.27 -23.85
C ARG A 279 1.05 -0.06 -24.63
N GLY A 280 2.37 0.11 -24.66
CA GLY A 280 3.14 0.85 -25.69
C GLY A 280 2.95 2.37 -25.77
N ALA A 281 1.76 2.89 -25.51
CA ALA A 281 1.51 4.29 -25.26
C ALA A 281 1.44 4.47 -23.75
N ALA A 282 2.46 5.08 -23.16
CA ALA A 282 2.30 5.66 -21.84
C ALA A 282 1.01 6.49 -21.86
N ALA A 283 0.07 6.20 -20.96
CA ALA A 283 -1.20 6.87 -20.97
C ALA A 283 -0.90 8.37 -20.84
N VAL A 284 -1.28 9.18 -21.83
CA VAL A 284 -0.99 10.63 -21.84
C VAL A 284 -1.34 11.27 -20.48
N GLY A 285 -2.41 10.79 -19.85
CA GLY A 285 -2.79 11.16 -18.49
C GLY A 285 -1.72 10.91 -17.40
N TYR A 286 -0.97 9.81 -17.44
CA TYR A 286 0.12 9.53 -16.51
C TYR A 286 1.20 10.61 -16.57
N TRP A 287 1.75 10.87 -17.76
CA TRP A 287 2.78 11.90 -17.91
C TRP A 287 2.25 13.32 -17.69
N LEU A 288 1.00 13.61 -18.04
CA LEU A 288 0.37 14.88 -17.67
C LEU A 288 0.29 15.06 -16.16
N MET A 289 -0.01 14.00 -15.40
CA MET A 289 -0.01 14.06 -13.93
C MET A 289 1.40 14.26 -13.37
N VAL A 290 2.40 13.53 -13.90
CA VAL A 290 3.80 13.69 -13.48
C VAL A 290 4.29 15.12 -13.74
N LEU A 291 4.11 15.62 -14.97
CA LEU A 291 4.52 16.97 -15.35
C LEU A 291 3.74 18.04 -14.58
N GLY A 292 2.44 17.83 -14.37
CA GLY A 292 1.60 18.70 -13.55
C GLY A 292 2.08 18.77 -12.10
N ALA A 293 2.40 17.63 -11.48
CA ALA A 293 2.96 17.57 -10.14
C ALA A 293 4.30 18.32 -10.05
N VAL A 294 5.22 18.08 -10.99
CA VAL A 294 6.51 18.77 -11.07
C VAL A 294 6.32 20.29 -11.23
N GLY A 295 5.39 20.71 -12.10
CA GLY A 295 5.07 22.12 -12.31
C GLY A 295 4.53 22.80 -11.04
N VAL A 296 3.59 22.14 -10.35
CA VAL A 296 3.03 22.61 -9.08
C VAL A 296 4.10 22.72 -7.99
N LEU A 297 4.97 21.71 -7.85
CA LEU A 297 6.06 21.69 -6.88
C LEU A 297 7.10 22.79 -7.15
N SER A 298 7.45 22.98 -8.43
CA SER A 298 8.38 24.02 -8.86
C SER A 298 7.82 25.41 -8.56
N ALA A 299 6.57 25.65 -8.96
CA ALA A 299 5.88 26.91 -8.66
C ALA A 299 5.73 27.13 -7.14
N GLY A 300 5.38 26.10 -6.37
CA GLY A 300 5.27 26.15 -4.92
C GLY A 300 6.60 26.52 -4.24
N THR A 301 7.71 25.95 -4.71
CA THR A 301 9.06 26.23 -4.20
C THR A 301 9.50 27.66 -4.53
N VAL A 302 9.26 28.12 -5.77
CA VAL A 302 9.52 29.51 -6.18
C VAL A 302 8.69 30.48 -5.33
N MET A 303 7.45 30.11 -5.00
CA MET A 303 6.62 30.94 -4.14
C MET A 303 7.09 30.97 -2.69
N GLU A 304 7.60 29.85 -2.16
CA GLU A 304 8.22 29.83 -0.84
C GLU A 304 9.49 30.69 -0.80
N TYR A 305 10.30 30.64 -1.87
CA TYR A 305 11.47 31.52 -2.03
C TYR A 305 11.06 32.99 -1.98
N ARG A 306 10.02 33.38 -2.71
CA ARG A 306 9.55 34.78 -2.75
C ARG A 306 8.98 35.25 -1.40
N ARG A 307 8.43 34.34 -0.58
CA ARG A 307 7.78 34.67 0.70
C ARG A 307 8.73 34.72 1.89
N VAL A 308 9.60 33.72 2.00
CA VAL A 308 10.45 33.47 3.18
C VAL A 308 11.94 33.63 2.82
N GLY A 309 12.26 33.85 1.55
CA GLY A 309 13.61 33.93 1.05
C GLY A 309 14.26 32.56 0.80
N PRO A 310 15.57 32.54 0.53
CA PRO A 310 16.32 31.30 0.22
C PRO A 310 16.24 30.25 1.34
N ALA A 311 16.11 30.67 2.60
CA ALA A 311 16.01 29.75 3.73
C ALA A 311 14.70 28.94 3.74
N GLY A 312 13.60 29.50 3.24
CA GLY A 312 12.31 28.79 3.12
C GLY A 312 12.35 27.75 1.99
N ALA A 313 12.78 28.18 0.80
CA ALA A 313 12.96 27.28 -0.34
C ALA A 313 13.97 26.16 -0.06
N GLY A 314 15.11 26.49 0.56
CA GLY A 314 16.11 25.50 0.96
C GLY A 314 15.56 24.47 1.95
N ARG A 315 14.67 24.86 2.86
CA ARG A 315 14.00 23.94 3.80
C ARG A 315 13.06 22.97 3.08
N TRP A 316 12.30 23.46 2.11
CA TRP A 316 11.42 22.64 1.30
C TRP A 316 12.20 21.67 0.43
N LEU A 317 13.24 22.15 -0.27
CA LEU A 317 14.11 21.30 -1.11
C LEU A 317 14.81 20.24 -0.27
N LEU A 318 15.37 20.62 0.89
CA LEU A 318 15.96 19.66 1.82
C LEU A 318 14.92 18.64 2.29
N GLY A 319 13.71 19.07 2.64
CA GLY A 319 12.63 18.18 3.04
C GLY A 319 12.24 17.21 1.93
N MET A 320 12.03 17.69 0.71
CA MET A 320 11.69 16.85 -0.45
C MET A 320 12.79 15.81 -0.72
N VAL A 321 14.06 16.20 -0.75
CA VAL A 321 15.17 15.28 -1.05
C VAL A 321 15.43 14.32 0.11
N ALA A 322 15.62 14.83 1.34
CA ALA A 322 15.99 14.01 2.48
C ALA A 322 14.86 13.06 2.89
N LEU A 323 13.61 13.53 2.95
CA LEU A 323 12.49 12.69 3.34
C LEU A 323 12.10 11.70 2.23
N SER A 324 12.31 12.02 0.95
CA SER A 324 12.19 11.02 -0.13
C SER A 324 13.25 9.92 0.01
N GLY A 325 14.50 10.31 0.28
CA GLY A 325 15.59 9.35 0.53
C GLY A 325 15.26 8.41 1.68
N VAL A 326 14.71 8.93 2.78
CA VAL A 326 14.28 8.09 3.92
C VAL A 326 13.04 7.26 3.56
N ALA A 327 12.01 7.85 2.95
CA ALA A 327 10.75 7.18 2.60
C ALA A 327 10.94 5.98 1.65
N TYR A 328 12.01 6.00 0.84
CA TYR A 328 12.35 4.91 -0.07
C TYR A 328 13.60 4.12 0.36
N SER A 329 14.18 4.42 1.53
CA SER A 329 15.49 3.89 1.95
C SER A 329 15.56 2.37 1.96
N VAL A 330 14.54 1.71 2.53
CA VAL A 330 14.49 0.24 2.60
C VAL A 330 14.52 -0.39 1.20
N SER A 331 13.66 0.08 0.29
CA SER A 331 13.59 -0.43 -1.08
C SER A 331 14.83 -0.07 -1.92
N PHE A 332 15.45 1.07 -1.60
CA PHE A 332 16.69 1.51 -2.23
C PHE A 332 17.87 0.63 -1.83
N LEU A 333 17.98 0.30 -0.54
CA LEU A 333 19.03 -0.56 0.01
C LEU A 333 18.89 -2.03 -0.42
N ALA A 334 17.67 -2.50 -0.69
CA ALA A 334 17.44 -3.85 -1.19
C ALA A 334 17.93 -4.01 -2.65
N ALA A 335 18.49 -5.18 -2.96
CA ALA A 335 18.96 -5.54 -4.31
C ALA A 335 17.82 -5.61 -5.35
N GLU A 336 16.57 -5.68 -4.91
CA GLU A 336 15.40 -5.84 -5.77
C GLU A 336 15.11 -4.57 -6.59
N ARG A 337 14.93 -4.71 -7.91
CA ARG A 337 14.58 -3.59 -8.83
C ARG A 337 13.16 -3.76 -9.33
N TRP A 338 12.21 -3.56 -8.42
CA TRP A 338 10.79 -3.75 -8.71
C TRP A 338 9.97 -2.61 -8.07
N PRO A 339 9.44 -1.63 -8.84
CA PRO A 339 8.79 -0.45 -8.26
C PRO A 339 7.31 -0.72 -7.95
N THR A 340 7.04 -1.61 -7.01
CA THR A 340 5.65 -1.93 -6.65
C THR A 340 4.99 -0.79 -5.90
N TYR A 341 3.69 -0.59 -6.13
CA TYR A 341 2.91 0.35 -5.35
C TYR A 341 2.89 -0.02 -3.87
N ARG A 342 3.03 -1.31 -3.54
CA ARG A 342 3.22 -1.76 -2.14
C ARG A 342 4.44 -1.16 -1.45
N THR A 343 5.51 -0.80 -2.17
CA THR A 343 6.78 -0.34 -1.57
C THR A 343 7.02 1.17 -1.66
N ILE A 344 6.16 1.93 -2.35
CA ILE A 344 6.34 3.38 -2.58
C ILE A 344 5.32 4.25 -1.85
N TYR A 345 4.43 3.68 -1.03
CA TYR A 345 3.37 4.45 -0.37
C TYR A 345 3.91 5.65 0.43
N ALA A 346 4.94 5.44 1.25
CA ALA A 346 5.56 6.53 2.02
C ALA A 346 6.13 7.64 1.11
N LEU A 347 6.73 7.27 -0.03
CA LEU A 347 7.27 8.22 -1.00
C LEU A 347 6.16 9.05 -1.65
N THR A 348 5.10 8.40 -2.14
CA THR A 348 3.91 9.07 -2.69
C THR A 348 3.27 10.01 -1.65
N GLY A 349 3.22 9.59 -0.37
CA GLY A 349 2.73 10.43 0.72
C GLY A 349 3.56 11.69 0.93
N VAL A 350 4.89 11.60 0.93
CA VAL A 350 5.79 12.76 1.04
C VAL A 350 5.55 13.75 -0.10
N TRP A 351 5.50 13.27 -1.35
CA TRP A 351 5.23 14.15 -2.49
C TRP A 351 3.84 14.76 -2.45
N SER A 352 2.82 14.00 -2.05
CA SER A 352 1.44 14.49 -1.91
C SER A 352 1.33 15.65 -0.91
N VAL A 353 2.08 15.59 0.20
CA VAL A 353 2.18 16.69 1.17
C VAL A 353 2.73 17.95 0.51
N PHE A 354 3.84 17.85 -0.20
CA PHE A 354 4.48 19.02 -0.83
C PHE A 354 3.64 19.57 -1.98
N ILE A 355 2.95 18.71 -2.74
CA ILE A 355 2.00 19.13 -3.78
C ILE A 355 0.83 19.90 -3.15
N ALA A 356 0.23 19.37 -2.09
CA ALA A 356 -0.88 20.05 -1.42
C ALA A 356 -0.45 21.38 -0.79
N ALA A 357 0.71 21.41 -0.14
CA ALA A 357 1.29 22.64 0.40
C ALA A 357 1.59 23.67 -0.71
N SER A 358 2.09 23.22 -1.85
CA SER A 358 2.38 24.06 -3.02
C SER A 358 1.11 24.70 -3.58
N LEU A 359 0.03 23.93 -3.76
CA LEU A 359 -1.25 24.45 -4.23
C LEU A 359 -1.83 25.50 -3.29
N VAL A 360 -1.80 25.25 -1.97
CA VAL A 360 -2.24 26.23 -0.96
C VAL A 360 -1.35 27.48 -0.98
N ASN A 361 -0.04 27.31 -1.18
CA ASN A 361 0.89 28.42 -1.29
C ASN A 361 0.62 29.30 -2.52
N ILE A 362 0.43 28.69 -3.70
CA ILE A 362 0.09 29.38 -4.93
C ILE A 362 -1.25 30.11 -4.78
N GLY A 363 -2.27 29.42 -4.27
CA GLY A 363 -3.61 29.98 -4.09
C GLY A 363 -3.67 31.14 -3.10
N SER A 364 -2.76 31.23 -2.13
CA SER A 364 -2.74 32.34 -1.16
C SER A 364 -2.09 33.61 -1.70
N LEU A 365 -1.66 33.64 -2.96
CA LEU A 365 -1.07 34.82 -3.62
C LEU A 365 -2.00 35.43 -4.67
N LEU A 366 -2.95 34.65 -5.18
CA LEU A 366 -3.97 35.14 -6.09
C LEU A 366 -5.08 35.83 -5.27
N PRO A 367 -5.54 37.04 -5.66
CA PRO A 367 -6.61 37.77 -4.99
C PRO A 367 -7.87 36.91 -4.77
N GLU A 368 -8.71 37.27 -3.78
CA GLU A 368 -9.97 36.65 -3.25
C GLU A 368 -10.39 35.22 -3.66
N ARG A 369 -10.28 34.86 -4.94
CA ARG A 369 -10.59 33.55 -5.54
C ARG A 369 -9.46 32.52 -5.44
N GLY A 370 -8.20 32.94 -5.24
CA GLY A 370 -7.03 32.05 -5.26
C GLY A 370 -7.09 30.88 -4.28
N ARG A 371 -7.42 31.17 -3.02
CA ARG A 371 -7.54 30.14 -1.98
C ARG A 371 -8.67 29.16 -2.27
N LYS A 372 -9.80 29.65 -2.79
CA LYS A 372 -10.95 28.81 -3.17
C LYS A 372 -10.57 27.91 -4.35
N ALA A 373 -9.84 28.43 -5.33
CA ALA A 373 -9.35 27.66 -6.47
C ALA A 373 -8.39 26.54 -6.05
N ALA A 374 -7.44 26.82 -5.14
CA ALA A 374 -6.53 25.79 -4.62
C ALA A 374 -7.26 24.67 -3.86
N ILE A 375 -8.24 25.02 -3.02
CA ILE A 375 -9.08 24.05 -2.33
C ILE A 375 -9.94 23.27 -3.34
N GLY A 376 -10.52 23.94 -4.33
CA GLY A 376 -11.30 23.31 -5.39
C GLY A 376 -10.48 22.32 -6.21
N LEU A 377 -9.22 22.66 -6.55
CA LEU A 377 -8.31 21.76 -7.25
C LEU A 377 -7.94 20.55 -6.39
N LEU A 378 -7.63 20.74 -5.11
CA LEU A 378 -7.40 19.63 -4.18
C LEU A 378 -8.63 18.72 -4.04
N ALA A 379 -9.83 19.30 -3.97
CA ALA A 379 -11.08 18.56 -3.94
C ALA A 379 -11.31 17.79 -5.24
N GLY A 380 -10.99 18.39 -6.39
CA GLY A 380 -11.03 17.73 -7.69
C GLY A 380 -10.07 16.54 -7.77
N VAL A 381 -8.85 16.67 -7.26
CA VAL A 381 -7.87 15.58 -7.16
C VAL A 381 -8.38 14.46 -6.26
N VAL A 382 -8.96 14.77 -5.10
CA VAL A 382 -9.54 13.77 -4.19
C VAL A 382 -10.74 13.07 -4.81
N LEU A 383 -11.65 13.81 -5.44
CA LEU A 383 -12.84 13.24 -6.09
C LEU A 383 -12.45 12.33 -7.25
N THR A 384 -11.54 12.80 -8.11
CA THR A 384 -10.99 11.99 -9.22
C THR A 384 -10.27 10.77 -8.66
N GLY A 385 -9.46 10.94 -7.61
CA GLY A 385 -8.77 9.86 -6.91
C GLY A 385 -9.74 8.82 -6.37
N ALA A 386 -10.89 9.21 -5.81
CA ALA A 386 -11.90 8.30 -5.29
C ALA A 386 -12.58 7.48 -6.41
N LEU A 387 -12.95 8.14 -7.51
CA LEU A 387 -13.54 7.48 -8.68
C LEU A 387 -12.55 6.51 -9.32
N VAL A 388 -11.31 6.94 -9.51
CA VAL A 388 -10.23 6.14 -10.07
C VAL A 388 -9.86 4.99 -9.14
N ALA A 389 -9.82 5.21 -7.82
CA ALA A 389 -9.53 4.16 -6.85
C ALA A 389 -10.59 3.07 -6.83
N ARG A 390 -11.89 3.45 -6.85
CA ARG A 390 -12.99 2.50 -7.00
C ARG A 390 -12.85 1.70 -8.29
N TRP A 391 -12.66 2.40 -9.41
CA TRP A 391 -12.56 1.77 -10.73
C TRP A 391 -11.34 0.84 -10.81
N HIS A 392 -10.15 1.27 -10.41
CA HIS A 392 -8.94 0.44 -10.41
C HIS A 392 -9.08 -0.80 -9.52
N SER A 393 -9.51 -0.63 -8.27
CA SER A 393 -9.66 -1.75 -7.35
C SER A 393 -10.71 -2.75 -7.84
N PHE A 394 -11.81 -2.28 -8.46
CA PHE A 394 -12.85 -3.18 -8.96
C PHE A 394 -12.50 -3.81 -10.31
N GLU A 395 -12.20 -3.00 -11.33
CA GLU A 395 -12.01 -3.43 -12.71
C GLU A 395 -10.63 -4.03 -12.99
N LEU A 396 -9.62 -3.71 -12.17
CA LEU A 396 -8.26 -4.23 -12.35
C LEU A 396 -7.88 -5.30 -11.32
N PHE A 397 -8.64 -5.48 -10.23
CA PHE A 397 -8.47 -6.62 -9.31
C PHE A 397 -9.72 -7.49 -9.25
N ALA A 398 -10.82 -6.99 -8.68
CA ALA A 398 -11.96 -7.84 -8.31
C ALA A 398 -12.59 -8.57 -9.51
N VAL A 399 -12.89 -7.86 -10.60
CA VAL A 399 -13.53 -8.43 -11.78
C VAL A 399 -12.61 -9.43 -12.49
N PRO A 400 -11.35 -9.11 -12.86
CA PRO A 400 -10.46 -10.07 -13.49
C PRO A 400 -10.22 -11.33 -12.64
N GLN A 401 -9.99 -11.17 -11.33
CA GLN A 401 -9.74 -12.29 -10.44
C GLN A 401 -11.01 -13.11 -10.17
N GLY A 402 -12.18 -12.47 -10.16
CA GLY A 402 -13.47 -13.14 -10.13
C GLY A 402 -13.70 -14.02 -11.35
N LEU A 403 -13.36 -13.53 -12.54
CA LEU A 403 -13.44 -14.29 -13.79
C LEU A 403 -12.46 -15.47 -13.81
N GLU A 404 -11.22 -15.28 -13.33
CA GLU A 404 -10.25 -16.38 -13.15
C GLU A 404 -10.85 -17.50 -12.29
N LEU A 405 -11.45 -17.12 -11.16
CA LEU A 405 -12.07 -18.06 -10.24
C LEU A 405 -13.28 -18.77 -10.86
N GLN A 406 -14.15 -18.04 -11.56
CA GLN A 406 -15.32 -18.61 -12.23
C GLN A 406 -14.94 -19.64 -13.30
N LEU A 407 -13.91 -19.39 -14.12
CA LEU A 407 -13.44 -20.36 -15.12
C LEU A 407 -12.93 -21.65 -14.47
N MET A 408 -12.22 -21.53 -13.34
CA MET A 408 -11.77 -22.68 -12.57
C MET A 408 -12.95 -23.46 -11.98
N GLU A 409 -13.98 -22.76 -11.48
CA GLU A 409 -15.20 -23.40 -10.99
C GLU A 409 -15.98 -24.14 -12.06
N GLU A 410 -16.11 -23.58 -13.27
CA GLU A 410 -16.74 -24.26 -14.42
C GLU A 410 -16.05 -25.60 -14.69
N GLY A 411 -14.73 -25.63 -14.61
CA GLY A 411 -13.95 -26.85 -14.74
C GLY A 411 -14.18 -27.82 -13.59
N VAL A 412 -14.10 -27.31 -12.35
CA VAL A 412 -14.31 -28.11 -11.13
C VAL A 412 -15.69 -28.73 -11.10
N ARG A 413 -16.75 -28.06 -11.57
CA ARG A 413 -18.13 -28.59 -11.64
C ARG A 413 -18.26 -29.87 -12.49
N LYS A 414 -17.35 -30.10 -13.44
CA LYS A 414 -17.32 -31.31 -14.28
C LYS A 414 -16.69 -32.51 -13.57
N ALA A 415 -15.97 -32.29 -12.46
CA ALA A 415 -15.27 -33.36 -11.74
C ALA A 415 -16.24 -34.34 -11.07
N VAL A 416 -15.95 -35.64 -11.17
CA VAL A 416 -16.65 -36.72 -10.48
C VAL A 416 -15.61 -37.60 -9.79
N LEU A 417 -15.46 -37.47 -8.47
CA LEU A 417 -14.36 -38.09 -7.71
C LEU A 417 -14.30 -39.63 -7.85
N ALA A 418 -15.46 -40.30 -8.00
CA ALA A 418 -15.52 -41.75 -8.21
C ALA A 418 -14.74 -42.21 -9.45
N LYS A 419 -14.56 -41.33 -10.44
CA LYS A 419 -13.82 -41.62 -11.69
C LYS A 419 -12.34 -41.23 -11.63
N ARG A 420 -11.87 -40.68 -10.50
CA ARG A 420 -10.51 -40.13 -10.34
C ARG A 420 -10.07 -39.25 -11.51
N PRO A 421 -10.76 -38.12 -11.75
CA PRO A 421 -10.60 -37.35 -12.97
C PRO A 421 -9.18 -36.80 -13.14
N ARG A 422 -8.71 -36.79 -14.38
CA ARG A 422 -7.47 -36.13 -14.81
C ARG A 422 -7.83 -34.72 -15.27
N ILE A 423 -7.38 -33.72 -14.53
CA ILE A 423 -7.69 -32.31 -14.76
C ILE A 423 -6.44 -31.62 -15.28
N PHE A 424 -6.55 -30.94 -16.42
CA PHE A 424 -5.51 -30.07 -16.95
C PHE A 424 -5.97 -28.62 -16.98
N VAL A 425 -5.15 -27.72 -16.44
CA VAL A 425 -5.35 -26.28 -16.55
C VAL A 425 -4.37 -25.71 -17.57
N ILE A 426 -4.89 -25.19 -18.69
CA ILE A 426 -4.06 -24.40 -19.60
C ILE A 426 -3.85 -23.05 -18.93
N THR A 427 -2.62 -22.77 -18.52
CA THR A 427 -2.28 -21.51 -17.86
C THR A 427 -2.39 -20.36 -18.86
N ALA A 428 -2.87 -19.22 -18.37
CA ALA A 428 -2.92 -18.01 -19.17
C ALA A 428 -1.56 -17.33 -19.22
N THR A 429 -1.39 -16.40 -20.15
CA THR A 429 -0.29 -15.44 -20.11
C THR A 429 -0.81 -14.10 -19.59
N GLN A 430 0.09 -13.20 -19.24
CA GLN A 430 -0.30 -11.84 -18.86
C GLN A 430 -1.01 -11.07 -20.01
N ASP A 431 -0.87 -11.52 -21.27
CA ASP A 431 -1.56 -10.93 -22.41
C ASP A 431 -3.01 -11.44 -22.57
N ASP A 432 -3.36 -12.52 -21.87
CA ASP A 432 -4.72 -13.07 -21.82
C ASP A 432 -5.59 -12.43 -20.73
N SER A 433 -5.07 -11.43 -20.01
CA SER A 433 -5.83 -10.70 -18.99
C SER A 433 -7.15 -10.15 -19.53
N SER A 434 -8.22 -10.35 -18.76
CA SER A 434 -9.54 -9.74 -19.01
C SER A 434 -9.57 -8.25 -18.63
N ALA A 435 -8.58 -7.77 -17.88
CA ALA A 435 -8.54 -6.39 -17.44
C ALA A 435 -8.38 -5.41 -18.62
N PRO A 436 -9.03 -4.25 -18.60
CA PRO A 436 -8.90 -3.23 -19.64
C PRO A 436 -7.47 -2.65 -19.68
N ARG A 437 -6.80 -2.60 -18.52
CA ARG A 437 -5.43 -2.11 -18.37
C ARG A 437 -4.63 -3.07 -17.49
N ARG A 438 -3.31 -3.08 -17.69
CA ARG A 438 -2.36 -3.80 -16.85
C ARG A 438 -1.27 -2.85 -16.40
N TYR A 439 -0.89 -2.98 -15.14
CA TYR A 439 0.31 -2.37 -14.60
C TYR A 439 1.06 -3.36 -13.72
N ARG A 440 2.24 -3.77 -14.23
CA ARG A 440 3.14 -4.74 -13.59
C ARG A 440 2.39 -5.98 -13.12
N ASP A 441 2.72 -6.47 -11.93
CA ASP A 441 2.18 -7.67 -11.31
C ASP A 441 1.12 -7.36 -10.23
N GLU A 442 0.57 -6.13 -10.26
CA GLU A 442 -0.41 -5.65 -9.29
C GLU A 442 -1.76 -5.41 -9.97
N PHE A 443 -1.86 -4.41 -10.86
CA PHE A 443 -3.14 -4.04 -11.47
C PHE A 443 -3.37 -4.81 -12.78
N GLY A 444 -4.51 -5.48 -12.91
CA GLY A 444 -4.89 -6.23 -14.11
C GLY A 444 -3.98 -7.42 -14.40
N SER A 445 -3.20 -7.86 -13.40
CA SER A 445 -2.33 -9.03 -13.49
C SER A 445 -3.17 -10.30 -13.51
N VAL A 446 -2.70 -11.29 -14.26
CA VAL A 446 -3.26 -12.65 -14.21
C VAL A 446 -2.62 -13.42 -13.06
N SER A 447 -3.40 -14.12 -12.24
CA SER A 447 -2.89 -14.98 -11.17
C SER A 447 -2.54 -16.39 -11.68
N ILE A 448 -3.39 -16.97 -12.52
CA ILE A 448 -3.21 -18.31 -13.12
C ILE A 448 -2.30 -18.23 -14.37
N ASP A 449 -1.28 -17.37 -14.29
CA ASP A 449 -0.13 -17.37 -15.20
C ASP A 449 0.97 -18.35 -14.75
N SER A 450 0.84 -18.81 -13.51
CA SER A 450 1.79 -19.67 -12.82
C SER A 450 1.11 -20.98 -12.41
N GLU A 451 1.74 -22.12 -12.71
CA GLU A 451 1.19 -23.45 -12.42
C GLU A 451 0.88 -23.68 -10.93
N TRP A 452 1.71 -23.10 -10.04
CA TRP A 452 1.51 -23.24 -8.60
C TRP A 452 0.22 -22.55 -8.13
N VAL A 453 -0.17 -21.42 -8.74
CA VAL A 453 -1.45 -20.76 -8.42
C VAL A 453 -2.62 -21.61 -8.89
N ALA A 454 -2.56 -22.11 -10.14
CA ALA A 454 -3.58 -23.00 -10.70
C ALA A 454 -3.87 -24.18 -9.76
N LYS A 455 -2.80 -24.79 -9.22
CA LYS A 455 -2.86 -25.91 -8.28
C LYS A 455 -3.58 -25.53 -6.98
N GLU A 456 -3.24 -24.39 -6.39
CA GLU A 456 -3.78 -23.98 -5.09
C GLU A 456 -5.23 -23.50 -5.20
N VAL A 457 -5.60 -22.85 -6.31
CA VAL A 457 -7.00 -22.55 -6.64
C VAL A 457 -7.80 -23.83 -6.81
N LEU A 458 -7.30 -24.79 -7.60
CA LEU A 458 -8.00 -26.06 -7.83
C LEU A 458 -8.22 -26.83 -6.53
N LYS A 459 -7.19 -26.94 -5.68
CA LYS A 459 -7.31 -27.58 -4.36
C LYS A 459 -8.39 -26.93 -3.50
N SER A 460 -8.42 -25.60 -3.47
CA SER A 460 -9.39 -24.84 -2.69
C SER A 460 -10.81 -25.13 -3.15
N LEU A 461 -11.07 -25.04 -4.46
CA LEU A 461 -12.39 -25.30 -5.06
C LEU A 461 -12.83 -26.77 -4.94
N MET A 462 -11.91 -27.72 -5.12
CA MET A 462 -12.21 -29.15 -4.96
C MET A 462 -12.58 -29.47 -3.50
N LYS A 463 -11.91 -28.87 -2.53
CA LYS A 463 -12.25 -29.01 -1.11
C LYS A 463 -13.59 -28.38 -0.77
N GLU A 464 -13.89 -27.19 -1.30
CA GLU A 464 -15.18 -26.52 -1.14
C GLU A 464 -16.32 -27.38 -1.70
N ARG A 465 -16.16 -27.91 -2.92
CA ARG A 465 -17.18 -28.76 -3.57
C ARG A 465 -17.38 -30.10 -2.87
N PHE A 466 -16.32 -30.71 -2.35
CA PHE A 466 -16.35 -32.04 -1.75
C PHE A 466 -15.98 -32.00 -0.26
N SER A 467 -16.57 -31.05 0.48
CA SER A 467 -16.22 -30.73 1.88
C SER A 467 -16.33 -31.90 2.86
N GLY A 468 -17.20 -32.88 2.59
CA GLY A 468 -17.35 -34.10 3.39
C GLY A 468 -16.32 -35.20 3.11
N THR A 469 -15.41 -35.02 2.16
CA THR A 469 -14.42 -36.03 1.76
C THR A 469 -13.05 -35.70 2.35
N ALA A 470 -12.50 -36.64 3.14
CA ALA A 470 -11.14 -36.52 3.65
C ALA A 470 -10.12 -36.58 2.49
N ASP A 471 -9.22 -35.61 2.44
CA ASP A 471 -8.09 -35.52 1.50
C ASP A 471 -8.47 -35.68 0.01
N VAL A 472 -9.32 -34.76 -0.48
CA VAL A 472 -9.77 -34.67 -1.89
C VAL A 472 -8.60 -34.66 -2.89
N SER A 473 -7.42 -34.18 -2.46
CA SER A 473 -6.23 -34.05 -3.31
C SER A 473 -5.73 -35.37 -3.91
N LYS A 474 -5.99 -36.50 -3.24
CA LYS A 474 -5.61 -37.85 -3.70
C LYS A 474 -6.61 -38.46 -4.69
N LEU A 475 -7.75 -37.82 -4.90
CA LEU A 475 -8.87 -38.35 -5.67
C LEU A 475 -8.96 -37.75 -7.09
N TYR A 476 -7.96 -36.99 -7.51
CA TYR A 476 -7.83 -36.49 -8.89
C TYR A 476 -6.35 -36.39 -9.26
N GLN A 477 -6.08 -36.35 -10.56
CA GLN A 477 -4.75 -36.00 -11.08
C GLN A 477 -4.79 -34.57 -11.61
N PHE A 478 -3.72 -33.82 -11.35
CA PHE A 478 -3.60 -32.44 -11.79
C PHE A 478 -2.30 -32.22 -12.53
N ALA A 479 -2.42 -31.53 -13.66
CA ALA A 479 -1.31 -30.88 -14.33
C ALA A 479 -1.75 -29.50 -14.83
N ALA A 480 -0.80 -28.62 -15.01
CA ALA A 480 -1.02 -27.32 -15.61
C ALA A 480 0.16 -26.98 -16.51
N GLY A 481 -0.08 -26.11 -17.48
CA GLY A 481 0.98 -25.58 -18.33
C GLY A 481 0.42 -24.73 -19.47
N PRO A 482 1.29 -24.02 -20.21
CA PRO A 482 0.86 -23.08 -21.24
C PRO A 482 0.41 -23.76 -22.54
N LYS A 483 0.76 -25.02 -22.75
CA LYS A 483 0.48 -25.78 -23.97
C LYS A 483 -0.78 -26.63 -23.81
N VAL A 484 -1.57 -26.70 -24.87
CA VAL A 484 -2.69 -27.65 -24.96
C VAL A 484 -2.13 -29.07 -24.86
N PRO A 485 -2.65 -29.93 -23.97
CA PRO A 485 -2.19 -31.31 -23.85
C PRO A 485 -2.62 -32.14 -25.07
N GLU A 486 -2.03 -33.32 -25.23
CA GLU A 486 -2.46 -34.28 -26.26
C GLU A 486 -3.95 -34.66 -26.10
N PRO A 487 -4.68 -34.87 -27.22
CA PRO A 487 -6.08 -35.26 -27.17
C PRO A 487 -6.31 -36.51 -26.31
N LYS A 488 -7.37 -36.48 -25.47
CA LYS A 488 -7.78 -37.58 -24.56
C LYS A 488 -6.82 -37.89 -23.39
N SER A 489 -5.73 -37.14 -23.23
CA SER A 489 -4.82 -37.29 -22.08
C SER A 489 -5.41 -36.82 -20.75
N TYR A 490 -6.46 -35.99 -20.80
CA TYR A 490 -7.16 -35.47 -19.63
C TYR A 490 -8.68 -35.51 -19.85
N ASP A 491 -9.42 -35.70 -18.76
CA ASP A 491 -10.88 -35.82 -18.77
C ASP A 491 -11.55 -34.44 -18.69
N ILE A 492 -10.86 -33.48 -18.04
CA ILE A 492 -11.31 -32.11 -17.87
C ILE A 492 -10.20 -31.16 -18.30
N LEU A 493 -10.52 -30.28 -19.23
CA LEU A 493 -9.64 -29.20 -19.68
C LEU A 493 -10.23 -27.86 -19.24
N ILE A 494 -9.46 -27.07 -18.50
CA ILE A 494 -9.78 -25.71 -18.08
C ILE A 494 -8.89 -24.76 -18.89
N ASP A 495 -9.46 -24.04 -19.85
CA ASP A 495 -8.70 -23.11 -20.67
C ASP A 495 -8.77 -21.69 -20.10
N MET A 496 -7.72 -21.26 -19.41
CA MET A 496 -7.67 -19.92 -18.81
C MET A 496 -7.50 -18.81 -19.85
N ARG A 497 -7.10 -19.12 -21.09
CA ARG A 497 -6.99 -18.11 -22.15
C ARG A 497 -8.34 -17.54 -22.56
N ARG A 498 -9.44 -18.21 -22.18
CA ARG A 498 -10.82 -17.72 -22.33
C ARG A 498 -11.05 -16.37 -21.63
N MET A 499 -10.24 -16.00 -20.64
CA MET A 499 -10.32 -14.68 -20.00
C MET A 499 -10.25 -13.53 -21.02
N ARG A 500 -9.45 -13.68 -22.07
CA ARG A 500 -9.30 -12.68 -23.13
C ARG A 500 -10.62 -12.37 -23.85
N GLN A 501 -11.57 -13.32 -23.85
CA GLN A 501 -12.88 -13.17 -24.49
C GLN A 501 -13.83 -12.30 -23.64
N ALA A 502 -13.61 -12.22 -22.33
CA ALA A 502 -14.38 -11.39 -21.41
C ALA A 502 -13.88 -9.94 -21.34
N ARG A 503 -12.96 -9.57 -22.24
CA ARG A 503 -12.37 -8.24 -22.29
C ARG A 503 -13.36 -7.26 -22.94
N PRO A 504 -13.68 -6.12 -22.29
CA PRO A 504 -14.57 -5.11 -22.85
C PRO A 504 -13.98 -4.37 -24.06
#